data_AF-A0A0D2ELL2-F1
#
_entry.id   AF-A0A0D2ELL2-F1
#
_cell.length_a   1.000
_cell.length_b   1.000
_cell.length_c   1.000
_cell.angle_alpha   90.00
_cell.angle_beta   90.00
_cell.angle_gamma   90.00
#
_symmetry.space_group_name_H-M   'P 1'
#
loop_
_entity.id
_entity.type
_entity.pdbx_description
1 polymer ?
#
loop_
_entity_poly.entity_id
_entity_poly.type
_entity_poly.pdbx_seq_one_letter_code
_entity_poly.pdbx_strand_id
1 'polypeptide(L)'
;MLDKIVGMAMLIAATTIFLYYTLWALLMPFVDDDHPLQALFPPRVWAIRIPVILTLFGSAVVGTFLAMVMIRSNRKKAAKARAAAAKKSK
;
A
#
# COMPACT_ATOMS: atom_id res chain seq x y z
N MET A 1 -28.02 -0.06 -12.59
CA MET A 1 -27.65 1.23 -13.24
C MET A 1 -26.63 1.99 -12.40
N LEU A 2 -26.85 2.16 -11.10
CA LEU A 2 -25.92 2.87 -10.20
C LEU A 2 -24.50 2.26 -10.22
N ASP A 3 -24.38 0.93 -10.14
CA ASP A 3 -23.08 0.25 -10.13
C ASP A 3 -22.25 0.54 -11.40
N LYS A 4 -22.92 0.65 -12.55
CA LYS A 4 -22.29 0.95 -13.84
C LYS A 4 -21.78 2.40 -13.89
N ILE A 5 -22.53 3.34 -13.30
CA ILE A 5 -22.13 4.75 -13.21
C ILE A 5 -20.95 4.90 -12.26
N VAL A 6 -20.98 4.24 -11.11
CA VAL A 6 -19.86 4.24 -10.15
C VAL A 6 -18.62 3.64 -10.78
N GLY A 7 -18.74 2.50 -11.46
CA GLY A 7 -17.62 1.88 -12.17
C GLY A 7 -17.03 2.79 -13.25
N MET A 8 -17.88 3.49 -14.01
CA MET A 8 -17.44 4.46 -15.02
C MET A 8 -16.73 5.66 -14.38
N ALA A 9 -17.27 6.21 -13.29
CA ALA A 9 -16.64 7.30 -12.54
C ALA A 9 -15.27 6.90 -12.00
N MET A 10 -15.16 5.70 -11.43
CA MET A 10 -13.89 5.14 -10.95
C MET A 10 -12.88 4.97 -12.10
N LEU A 11 -13.33 4.51 -13.27
CA LEU A 11 -12.46 4.33 -14.43
C LEU A 11 -11.92 5.67 -14.94
N ILE A 12 -12.78 6.69 -15.08
CA ILE A 12 -12.37 8.03 -15.50
C ILE A 12 -11.39 8.64 -14.49
N ALA A 13 -11.69 8.52 -13.19
CA ALA A 13 -10.82 9.02 -12.13
C ALA A 13 -9.45 8.31 -12.18
N ALA A 14 -9.43 6.98 -12.24
CA ALA A 14 -8.20 6.20 -12.32
C ALA A 14 -7.37 6.55 -13.55
N THR A 15 -8.01 6.71 -14.70
CA THR A 15 -7.35 7.08 -15.97
C THR A 15 -6.72 8.47 -15.87
N THR A 16 -7.46 9.43 -15.32
CA THR A 16 -6.98 10.81 -15.14
C THR A 16 -5.77 10.87 -14.20
N ILE A 17 -5.85 10.19 -13.05
CA ILE A 17 -4.76 10.11 -12.08
C ILE A 17 -3.55 9.41 -12.70
N PHE A 18 -3.75 8.31 -13.41
CA PHE A 18 -2.69 7.56 -14.07
C PHE A 18 -1.95 8.43 -15.11
N LEU A 19 -2.68 9.14 -15.96
CA LEU A 19 -2.08 10.03 -16.95
C LEU A 19 -1.31 11.16 -16.27
N TYR A 20 -1.91 11.84 -15.29
CA TYR A 20 -1.24 12.91 -14.54
C TYR A 20 0.06 12.42 -13.90
N TYR A 21 0.02 11.26 -13.24
CA TYR A 21 1.21 10.68 -12.61
C TYR A 21 2.26 10.23 -13.62
N THR A 22 1.85 9.70 -14.77
CA THR A 22 2.77 9.29 -15.84
C THR A 22 3.49 10.48 -16.44
N LEU A 23 2.77 11.57 -16.73
CA LEU A 23 3.36 12.81 -17.21
C LEU A 23 4.33 13.38 -16.17
N TRP A 24 3.91 13.38 -14.90
CA TRP A 24 4.72 13.88 -13.79
C TRP A 24 6.00 13.08 -13.56
N ALA A 25 5.92 11.76 -13.55
CA ALA A 25 7.05 10.90 -13.22
C ALA A 25 8.00 10.67 -14.41
N LEU A 26 7.47 10.59 -15.64
CA LEU A 26 8.24 10.24 -16.82
C LEU A 26 8.59 11.42 -17.72
N LEU A 27 7.70 12.41 -17.89
CA LEU A 27 7.94 13.50 -18.85
C LEU A 27 8.56 14.74 -18.20
N MET A 28 8.09 15.14 -17.02
CA MET A 28 8.60 16.33 -16.32
C MET A 28 10.12 16.33 -16.01
N PRO A 29 10.83 15.18 -15.86
CA PRO A 29 12.28 15.19 -15.75
C PRO A 29 13.03 15.72 -16.99
N PHE A 30 12.38 15.78 -18.15
CA PHE A 30 12.95 16.31 -19.39
C PHE A 30 12.58 17.77 -19.67
N VAL A 31 11.76 18.38 -18.82
CA VAL A 31 11.37 19.79 -18.91
C VAL A 31 12.28 20.60 -18.00
N ASP A 32 12.74 21.76 -18.46
CA ASP A 32 13.60 22.63 -17.67
C ASP A 32 12.91 23.12 -16.39
N ASP A 33 13.72 23.43 -15.39
CA ASP A 33 13.24 23.78 -14.03
C ASP A 33 12.58 25.17 -13.96
N ASP A 34 12.93 26.06 -14.88
CA ASP A 34 12.38 27.41 -15.03
C ASP A 34 11.11 27.45 -15.90
N HIS A 35 10.73 26.33 -16.51
CA HIS A 35 9.54 26.26 -17.36
C HIS A 35 8.25 26.39 -16.52
N PRO A 36 7.28 27.24 -16.92
CA PRO A 36 6.05 27.47 -16.14
C PRO A 36 5.20 26.21 -15.93
N LEU A 37 5.39 25.17 -16.76
CA LEU A 37 4.74 23.87 -16.59
C LEU A 37 5.13 23.18 -15.28
N GLN A 38 6.34 23.43 -14.73
CA GLN A 38 6.76 22.86 -13.45
C GLN A 38 5.81 23.26 -12.30
N ALA A 39 5.15 24.43 -12.39
CA ALA A 39 4.21 24.88 -11.37
C ALA A 39 2.91 24.05 -11.31
N LEU A 40 2.60 23.28 -12.37
CA LEU A 40 1.43 22.39 -12.42
C LEU A 40 1.68 21.04 -11.74
N PHE A 41 2.93 20.76 -11.36
CA PHE A 41 3.36 19.48 -10.79
C PHE A 41 4.04 19.68 -9.44
N PRO A 42 3.87 18.75 -8.48
CA PRO A 42 4.66 18.81 -7.26
C PRO A 42 6.16 18.57 -7.54
N PRO A 43 7.05 18.92 -6.60
CA PRO A 43 8.49 18.69 -6.76
C PRO A 43 8.81 17.22 -7.07
N ARG A 44 9.72 16.99 -8.03
CA ARG A 44 10.06 15.65 -8.57
C ARG A 44 10.39 14.60 -7.50
N VAL A 45 10.98 15.00 -6.38
CA VAL A 45 11.25 14.11 -5.23
C VAL A 45 10.02 13.37 -4.74
N TRP A 46 8.82 13.96 -4.87
CA TRP A 46 7.57 13.32 -4.44
C TRP A 46 7.10 12.21 -5.40
N ALA A 47 7.42 12.29 -6.68
CA ALA A 47 7.11 11.24 -7.66
C ALA A 47 7.82 9.91 -7.33
N ILE A 48 8.93 9.95 -6.57
CA ILE A 48 9.64 8.75 -6.11
C ILE A 48 9.24 8.40 -4.67
N ARG A 49 9.07 9.39 -3.79
CA ARG A 49 8.73 9.16 -2.38
C ARG A 49 7.35 8.52 -2.20
N ILE A 50 6.36 8.90 -2.99
CA ILE A 50 4.99 8.38 -2.85
C ILE A 50 4.95 6.84 -3.03
N PRO A 51 5.48 6.26 -4.12
CA PRO A 51 5.54 4.81 -4.29
C PRO A 51 6.31 4.11 -3.17
N VAL A 52 7.47 4.67 -2.78
CA VAL A 52 8.30 4.09 -1.71
C VAL A 52 7.54 4.04 -0.38
N ILE A 53 6.89 5.14 0.01
CA ILE A 53 6.08 5.20 1.24
C ILE A 53 4.94 4.19 1.18
N LEU A 54 4.23 4.08 0.05
CA LEU A 54 3.15 3.12 -0.13
C LEU A 54 3.64 1.67 0.00
N THR A 55 4.77 1.32 -0.62
CA THR A 55 5.35 -0.03 -0.52
C THR A 55 5.82 -0.34 0.89
N LEU A 56 6.51 0.58 1.54
CA LEU A 56 6.97 0.41 2.93
C LEU A 56 5.79 0.28 3.89
N PHE A 57 4.79 1.14 3.75
CA PHE A 57 3.61 1.09 4.59
C PHE A 57 2.80 -0.19 4.37
N GLY A 58 2.54 -0.56 3.11
CA GLY A 58 1.84 -1.78 2.76
C GLY A 58 2.55 -3.03 3.27
N SER A 59 3.86 -3.12 3.07
CA SER A 59 4.67 -4.25 3.57
C SER A 59 4.73 -4.30 5.09
N ALA A 60 4.83 -3.16 5.78
CA ALA A 60 4.79 -3.09 7.23
C ALA A 60 3.44 -3.57 7.79
N VAL A 61 2.33 -3.18 7.17
CA VAL A 61 0.98 -3.62 7.56
C VAL A 61 0.84 -5.13 7.37
N VAL A 62 1.21 -5.66 6.21
CA VAL A 62 1.15 -7.11 5.93
C VAL A 62 2.06 -7.89 6.87
N GLY A 63 3.30 -7.45 7.05
CA GLY A 63 4.28 -8.10 7.94
C GLY A 63 3.81 -8.13 9.39
N THR A 64 3.24 -7.02 9.88
CA THR A 64 2.68 -6.94 11.24
C THR A 64 1.51 -7.89 11.42
N PHE A 65 0.59 -7.94 10.44
CA PHE A 65 -0.55 -8.84 10.48
C PHE A 65 -0.11 -10.32 10.53
N LEU A 66 0.82 -10.70 9.65
CA LEU A 66 1.37 -12.06 9.63
C LEU A 66 2.05 -12.42 10.95
N ALA A 67 2.89 -11.53 11.48
CA ALA A 67 3.55 -11.72 12.77
C ALA A 67 2.52 -11.93 13.90
N MET A 68 1.47 -11.12 13.96
CA MET A 68 0.41 -11.27 14.96
C MET A 68 -0.31 -12.62 14.88
N VAL A 69 -0.64 -13.08 13.67
CA VAL A 69 -1.30 -14.39 13.45
C VAL A 69 -0.37 -15.54 13.85
N MET A 70 0.91 -15.47 13.52
CA MET A 70 1.90 -16.49 13.90
C MET A 70 2.07 -16.55 15.42
N ILE A 71 2.23 -15.40 16.09
CA ILE A 71 2.36 -15.33 17.55
C ILE A 71 1.11 -15.92 18.23
N ARG A 72 -0.09 -15.52 17.79
CA ARG A 72 -1.35 -16.00 18.39
C ARG A 72 -1.57 -17.49 18.17
N SER A 73 -1.25 -18.00 16.98
CA SER A 73 -1.39 -19.43 16.66
C SER A 73 -0.40 -20.29 17.46
N ASN A 74 0.85 -19.86 17.61
CA ASN A 74 1.85 -20.55 18.44
C ASN A 74 1.49 -20.54 19.92
N ARG A 75 1.01 -19.40 20.45
CA ARG A 75 0.51 -19.32 21.84
C ARG A 75 -0.64 -20.30 22.09
N LYS A 76 -1.58 -20.41 21.15
CA LYS A 76 -2.70 -21.37 21.24
C LYS A 76 -2.22 -22.82 21.20
N LYS A 77 -1.26 -23.15 20.33
CA LYS A 77 -0.65 -24.49 20.28
C LYS A 77 0.08 -24.83 21.59
N ALA A 78 0.90 -23.90 22.11
CA ALA A 78 1.62 -24.08 23.36
C ALA A 78 0.68 -24.26 24.57
N ALA A 79 -0.40 -23.47 24.65
CA ALA A 79 -1.40 -23.61 25.71
C ALA A 79 -2.10 -24.98 25.66
N LYS A 80 -2.47 -25.45 24.46
CA LYS A 80 -3.09 -26.78 24.28
C LYS A 80 -2.14 -27.92 24.65
N ALA A 81 -0.86 -27.81 24.30
CA ALA A 81 0.16 -28.79 24.66
C ALA A 81 0.38 -28.85 26.19
N ARG A 82 0.43 -27.70 26.87
CA ARG A 82 0.53 -27.62 28.34
C ARG A 82 -0.68 -28.24 29.04
N ALA A 83 -1.90 -27.96 28.56
CA ALA A 83 -3.12 -28.54 29.11
C ALA A 83 -3.18 -30.07 28.92
N ALA A 84 -2.69 -30.59 27.78
CA ALA A 84 -2.61 -32.03 27.52
C ALA A 84 -1.56 -32.72 28.42
N ALA A 85 -0.42 -32.08 28.66
CA ALA A 85 0.61 -32.59 29.56
C ALA A 85 0.13 -32.65 31.03
N ALA A 86 -0.57 -31.60 31.50
CA ALA A 86 -1.13 -31.55 32.85
C ALA A 86 -2.24 -32.60 33.09
N LYS A 87 -2.98 -33.00 32.04
CA LYS A 87 -3.95 -34.11 32.12
C LYS A 87 -3.31 -35.50 32.17
N LYS A 88 -2.05 -35.65 31.74
CA LYS A 88 -1.33 -36.93 31.72
C LYS A 88 -0.58 -37.23 33.03
N SER A 89 -0.30 -36.22 33.85
CA SER A 89 0.38 -36.39 35.14
C SER A 89 -0.57 -36.48 36.34
N LYS A 90 -1.88 -36.61 36.10
CA LYS A 90 -2.92 -36.74 37.11
C LYS A 90 -3.68 -38.03 36.83
#